data_AF-A0A7Y2ALU2-F1
#
_entry.id   AF-A0A7Y2ALU2-F1
#
_cell.length_a   1.000
_cell.length_b   1.000
_cell.length_c   1.000
_cell.angle_alpha   90.00
_cell.angle_beta   90.00
_cell.angle_gamma   90.00
#
_symmetry.space_group_name_H-M   'P 1'
#
loop_
_entity.id
_entity.type
_entity.pdbx_description
1 polymer ?
#
loop_
_entity_poly.entity_id
_entity_poly.type
_entity_poly.pdbx_seq_one_letter_code
_entity_poly.pdbx_strand_id
1 'polypeptide(L)'
;MKRRNAVACDEAMLINTAGDRPIDPLNTRVLDRHLENLHLFKLGLRNSLGVDLRNDEHTCAGDDRESKPVLFNYLSEVLPLLESQVRRLEASQQRIYAKMADAALTSFWEIYYRFQPLIHHHADRSGVEVDDLGNILGRTILLYDKKLGFKFFTYLEKTLRESIKNLRGREYAREFHLPLSAGRLMPQLLWILDQETLRLQRRLAPAESDRLVIDFLQSHRAKFSPPTMAQIAQAVRSQRRTVSLDLSPHACESSPGCQPRFASSPSDEVEARDEYEHMLRRVHDAIVRAGFDAREQAILLQRLDLTYDQDLFAQLERERTAGSLRNRRSQLLVRFFAALHADQAPHFGRFLHADPLASKPMLLRVIGDVAQQCGVSVQFVNQSVMNSMSLSDSVYRISISERGRLESFLQVANDHPRDRVSISGHLYNKLKAALIDQDRQKFTCVFARFSD
;
A
#
# COMPACT_ATOMS: atom_id res chain seq x y z
N MET A 1 2.10 30.53 15.50
CA MET A 1 1.08 31.08 14.57
C MET A 1 0.38 30.04 13.70
N LYS A 2 1.08 29.08 13.05
CA LYS A 2 0.47 28.08 12.14
C LYS A 2 -0.65 27.19 12.73
N ARG A 3 -0.64 26.89 14.04
CA ARG A 3 -1.67 26.05 14.70
C ARG A 3 -3.02 26.74 14.93
N ARG A 4 -3.06 28.08 15.06
CA ARG A 4 -4.31 28.83 15.28
C ARG A 4 -5.13 28.99 13.99
N ASN A 5 -4.45 29.11 12.84
CA ASN A 5 -5.12 29.28 11.54
C ASN A 5 -5.81 28.00 11.04
N ALA A 6 -5.29 26.82 11.38
CA ALA A 6 -5.93 25.54 11.02
C ALA A 6 -7.22 25.30 11.81
N VAL A 7 -7.26 25.69 13.10
CA VAL A 7 -8.48 25.60 13.94
C VAL A 7 -9.59 26.48 13.38
N ALA A 8 -9.27 27.71 12.97
CA ALA A 8 -10.24 28.64 12.39
C ALA A 8 -10.79 28.19 11.03
N CYS A 9 -10.01 27.46 10.21
CA CYS A 9 -10.49 26.94 8.92
C CYS A 9 -11.42 25.74 9.07
N ASP A 10 -11.10 24.81 9.98
CA ASP A 10 -11.95 23.66 10.30
C ASP A 10 -13.31 24.13 10.87
N GLU A 11 -13.29 25.15 11.73
CA GLU A 11 -14.48 25.78 12.33
C GLU A 11 -15.32 26.54 11.29
N ALA A 12 -14.69 27.36 10.44
CA ALA A 12 -15.40 28.13 9.41
C ALA A 12 -16.07 27.22 8.37
N MET A 13 -15.46 26.07 8.03
CA MET A 13 -16.05 25.14 7.07
C MET A 13 -17.27 24.41 7.64
N LEU A 14 -17.21 23.96 8.91
CA LEU A 14 -18.36 23.37 9.61
C LEU A 14 -19.52 24.37 9.74
N ILE A 15 -19.23 25.61 10.12
CA ILE A 15 -20.21 26.71 10.23
C ILE A 15 -20.86 27.01 8.87
N ASN A 16 -20.06 27.05 7.80
CA ASN A 16 -20.57 27.31 6.44
C ASN A 16 -21.40 26.15 5.87
N THR A 17 -21.19 24.91 6.33
CA THR A 17 -21.96 23.73 5.90
C THR A 17 -23.24 23.48 6.71
N ALA A 18 -23.47 24.24 7.79
CA ALA A 18 -24.58 24.02 8.72
C ALA A 18 -25.95 24.57 8.28
N GLY A 19 -25.98 25.48 7.31
CA GLY A 19 -27.19 26.25 6.99
C GLY A 19 -27.76 26.98 8.21
N ASP A 20 -29.09 27.04 8.33
CA ASP A 20 -29.82 27.78 9.38
C ASP A 20 -29.86 27.08 10.76
N ARG A 21 -29.19 25.94 10.94
CA ARG A 21 -29.04 25.33 12.27
C ARG A 21 -27.75 25.84 12.91
N PRO A 22 -27.81 26.60 14.03
CA PRO A 22 -26.60 27.01 14.71
C PRO A 22 -25.86 25.76 15.20
N ILE A 23 -24.72 25.45 14.58
CA ILE A 23 -23.73 24.58 15.21
C ILE A 23 -23.21 25.40 16.39
N ASP A 24 -23.68 25.02 17.58
CA ASP A 24 -23.18 25.54 18.85
C ASP A 24 -21.64 25.57 18.76
N PRO A 25 -20.98 26.73 18.96
CA PRO A 25 -19.54 26.89 18.74
C PRO A 25 -18.83 25.74 19.43
N LEU A 26 -17.97 25.05 18.68
CA LEU A 26 -17.31 23.81 19.09
C LEU A 26 -16.77 23.93 20.50
N ASN A 27 -17.57 23.54 21.50
CA ASN A 27 -17.07 23.41 22.85
C ASN A 27 -16.16 22.19 22.81
N THR A 28 -14.89 22.44 22.46
CA THR A 28 -13.86 21.43 22.20
C THR A 28 -13.77 20.48 23.39
N ARG A 29 -14.00 21.02 24.59
CA ARG A 29 -14.07 20.27 25.86
C ARG A 29 -15.20 19.23 25.89
N VAL A 30 -16.37 19.53 25.31
CA VAL A 30 -17.51 18.59 25.26
C VAL A 30 -17.22 17.46 24.27
N LEU A 31 -16.73 17.78 23.07
CA LEU A 31 -16.32 16.77 22.10
C LEU A 31 -15.19 15.89 22.65
N ASP A 32 -14.17 16.50 23.27
CA ASP A 32 -13.04 15.78 23.87
C ASP A 32 -13.48 14.84 25.00
N ARG A 33 -14.51 15.22 25.78
CA ARG A 33 -15.12 14.39 26.81
C ARG A 33 -15.84 13.19 26.19
N HIS A 34 -16.64 13.39 25.15
CA HIS A 34 -17.33 12.29 24.47
C HIS A 34 -16.35 11.31 23.82
N LEU A 35 -15.29 11.82 23.18
CA LEU A 35 -14.21 11.01 22.63
C LEU A 35 -13.43 10.26 23.72
N GLU A 36 -13.25 10.85 24.90
CA GLU A 36 -12.64 10.18 26.06
C GLU A 36 -13.50 9.02 26.55
N ASN A 37 -14.80 9.23 26.74
CA ASN A 37 -15.73 8.19 27.18
C ASN A 37 -15.69 6.98 26.23
N LEU A 38 -15.72 7.25 24.92
CA LEU A 38 -15.58 6.20 23.89
C LEU A 38 -14.22 5.51 23.95
N HIS A 39 -13.14 6.26 24.15
CA HIS A 39 -11.80 5.68 24.25
C HIS A 39 -11.68 4.72 25.43
N LEU A 40 -12.14 5.13 26.62
CA LEU A 40 -12.12 4.32 27.84
C LEU A 40 -12.96 3.06 27.68
N PHE A 41 -14.15 3.17 27.08
CA PHE A 41 -15.00 2.02 26.82
C PHE A 41 -14.34 1.03 25.86
N LYS A 42 -13.80 1.51 24.72
CA LYS A 42 -13.08 0.66 23.76
C LYS A 42 -11.86 -0.04 24.36
N LEU A 43 -11.13 0.65 25.23
CA LEU A 43 -10.00 0.07 25.95
C LEU A 43 -10.47 -1.05 26.91
N GLY A 44 -11.62 -0.87 27.56
CA GLY A 44 -12.29 -1.90 28.35
C GLY A 44 -12.72 -3.10 27.51
N LEU A 45 -13.33 -2.88 26.34
CA LEU A 45 -13.72 -3.95 25.41
C LEU A 45 -12.52 -4.81 25.00
N ARG A 46 -11.42 -4.17 24.59
CA ARG A 46 -10.23 -4.87 24.13
C ARG A 46 -9.54 -5.64 25.26
N ASN A 47 -9.34 -5.00 26.42
CA ASN A 47 -8.54 -5.57 27.50
C ASN A 47 -9.32 -6.64 28.28
N SER A 48 -10.62 -6.49 28.43
CA SER A 48 -11.44 -7.36 29.29
C SER A 48 -12.24 -8.39 28.51
N LEU A 49 -12.62 -8.10 27.26
CA LEU A 49 -13.51 -8.95 26.45
C LEU A 49 -12.85 -9.43 25.15
N GLY A 50 -11.61 -8.99 24.87
CA GLY A 50 -10.86 -9.42 23.69
C GLY A 50 -11.42 -8.92 22.35
N VAL A 51 -12.37 -7.98 22.37
CA VAL A 51 -13.03 -7.47 21.16
C VAL A 51 -12.12 -6.48 20.44
N ASP A 52 -11.88 -6.72 19.15
CA ASP A 52 -11.17 -5.83 18.24
C ASP A 52 -12.11 -5.33 17.14
N LEU A 53 -12.67 -4.14 17.36
CA LEU A 53 -13.59 -3.46 16.43
C LEU A 53 -13.03 -3.22 15.02
N ARG A 54 -11.73 -3.41 14.81
CA ARG A 54 -11.12 -3.34 13.48
C ARG A 54 -11.48 -4.54 12.60
N ASN A 55 -11.51 -5.72 13.20
CA ASN A 55 -11.56 -7.00 12.50
C ASN A 55 -12.79 -7.84 12.86
N ASP A 56 -13.42 -7.57 14.01
CA ASP A 56 -14.59 -8.34 14.43
C ASP A 56 -15.82 -8.01 13.56
N GLU A 57 -16.54 -9.05 13.18
CA GLU A 57 -17.68 -9.01 12.26
C GLU A 57 -18.95 -9.53 12.94
N HIS A 58 -20.10 -9.09 12.46
CA HIS A 58 -21.41 -9.63 12.81
C HIS A 58 -22.16 -10.05 11.55
N THR A 59 -23.08 -11.00 11.70
CA THR A 59 -23.91 -11.45 10.58
C THR A 59 -25.14 -10.57 10.45
N CYS A 60 -25.26 -9.85 9.34
CA CYS A 60 -26.52 -9.22 8.95
C CYS A 60 -27.34 -10.21 8.12
N ALA A 61 -28.65 -10.28 8.39
CA ALA A 61 -29.58 -10.96 7.50
C ALA A 61 -29.71 -10.13 6.22
N GLY A 62 -29.26 -10.67 5.09
CA GLY A 62 -29.54 -10.07 3.79
C GLY A 62 -30.99 -10.31 3.37
N ASP A 63 -31.49 -9.46 2.47
CA ASP A 63 -32.84 -9.57 1.89
C ASP A 63 -33.10 -10.94 1.24
N ASP A 64 -32.03 -11.62 0.80
CA ASP A 64 -32.07 -12.94 0.14
C ASP A 64 -31.95 -14.14 1.12
N ARG A 65 -32.11 -13.94 2.43
CA ARG A 65 -31.89 -14.96 3.49
C ARG A 65 -30.45 -15.48 3.62
N GLU A 66 -29.51 -14.97 2.84
CA GLU A 66 -28.09 -15.23 3.04
C GLU A 66 -27.53 -14.29 4.10
N SER A 67 -26.96 -14.85 5.17
CA SER A 67 -26.24 -14.09 6.18
C SER A 67 -24.84 -13.76 5.68
N LYS A 68 -24.50 -12.47 5.62
CA LYS A 68 -23.15 -12.01 5.27
C LYS A 68 -22.46 -11.43 6.49
N PRO A 69 -21.17 -11.74 6.72
CA PRO A 69 -20.40 -11.07 7.74
C PRO A 69 -20.17 -9.61 7.33
N VAL A 70 -20.48 -8.69 8.25
CA VAL A 70 -20.31 -7.25 8.09
C VAL A 70 -19.59 -6.73 9.33
N LEU A 71 -18.62 -5.84 9.10
CA LEU A 71 -17.92 -5.18 10.19
C LEU A 71 -18.86 -4.25 10.96
N PHE A 72 -18.59 -4.04 12.25
CA PHE A 72 -19.39 -3.09 13.05
C PHE A 72 -19.27 -1.66 12.53
N ASN A 73 -20.42 -1.03 12.31
CA ASN A 73 -20.57 0.37 11.94
C ASN A 73 -21.00 1.22 13.13
N TYR A 74 -21.79 0.66 14.06
CA TYR A 74 -22.33 1.40 15.21
C TYR A 74 -21.99 0.73 16.54
N LEU A 75 -21.81 1.54 17.60
CA LEU A 75 -21.54 1.00 18.92
C LEU A 75 -22.70 0.13 19.45
N SER A 76 -23.93 0.47 19.06
CA SER A 76 -25.14 -0.29 19.40
C SER A 76 -25.15 -1.71 18.84
N GLU A 77 -24.43 -1.99 17.76
CA GLU A 77 -24.32 -3.34 17.19
C GLU A 77 -23.40 -4.24 18.01
N VAL A 78 -22.45 -3.64 18.73
CA VAL A 78 -21.44 -4.36 19.53
C VAL A 78 -22.04 -4.84 20.86
N LEU A 79 -22.91 -4.03 21.48
CA LEU A 79 -23.42 -4.29 22.84
C LEU A 79 -24.17 -5.63 22.98
N PRO A 80 -25.08 -6.03 22.06
CA PRO A 80 -25.80 -7.30 22.15
C PRO A 80 -24.87 -8.53 22.19
N LEU A 81 -23.74 -8.47 21.48
CA LEU A 81 -22.79 -9.58 21.40
C LEU A 81 -22.03 -9.79 22.71
N LEU A 82 -21.89 -8.71 23.48
CA LEU A 82 -21.20 -8.71 24.76
C LEU A 82 -22.09 -9.17 25.91
N GLU A 83 -23.42 -9.21 25.73
CA GLU A 83 -24.36 -9.53 26.81
C GLU A 83 -24.05 -10.87 27.50
N SER A 84 -23.73 -11.90 26.71
CA SER A 84 -23.44 -13.24 27.25
C SER A 84 -22.19 -13.27 28.12
N GLN A 85 -21.19 -12.44 27.80
CA GLN A 85 -19.94 -12.33 28.54
C GLN A 85 -20.11 -11.42 29.77
N VAL A 86 -20.86 -10.33 29.64
CA VAL A 86 -21.17 -9.40 30.73
C VAL A 86 -21.99 -10.07 31.82
N ARG A 87 -22.94 -10.95 31.47
CA ARG A 87 -23.75 -11.71 32.44
C ARG A 87 -22.92 -12.65 33.32
N ARG A 88 -21.69 -13.00 32.92
CA ARG A 88 -20.77 -13.84 33.70
C ARG A 88 -19.93 -13.05 34.71
N LEU A 89 -19.95 -11.72 34.65
CA LEU A 89 -19.23 -10.85 35.58
C LEU A 89 -19.95 -10.75 36.93
N GLU A 90 -19.25 -10.31 37.97
CA GLU A 90 -19.85 -10.05 39.29
C GLU A 90 -20.85 -8.87 39.24
N ALA A 91 -21.83 -8.83 40.14
CA ALA A 91 -22.87 -7.81 40.15
C ALA A 91 -22.32 -6.36 40.22
N SER A 92 -21.21 -6.14 40.92
CA SER A 92 -20.52 -4.85 40.97
C SER A 92 -19.92 -4.46 39.61
N GLN A 93 -19.28 -5.41 38.93
CA GLN A 93 -18.66 -5.25 37.61
C GLN A 93 -19.70 -5.04 36.52
N GLN A 94 -20.83 -5.77 36.58
CA GLN A 94 -21.97 -5.58 35.67
C GLN A 94 -22.53 -4.15 35.74
N ARG A 95 -22.67 -3.59 36.95
CA ARG A 95 -23.13 -2.21 37.13
C ARG A 95 -22.15 -1.19 36.58
N ILE A 96 -20.84 -1.40 36.78
CA ILE A 96 -19.79 -0.52 36.23
C ILE A 96 -19.81 -0.59 34.70
N TYR A 97 -19.88 -1.80 34.13
CA TYR A 97 -19.98 -2.00 32.69
C TYR A 97 -21.23 -1.30 32.12
N ALA A 98 -22.41 -1.49 32.71
CA ALA A 98 -23.64 -0.85 32.25
C ALA A 98 -23.53 0.68 32.25
N LYS A 99 -22.97 1.27 33.32
CA LYS A 99 -22.76 2.71 33.40
C LYS A 99 -21.77 3.23 32.35
N MET A 100 -20.69 2.48 32.09
CA MET A 100 -19.71 2.84 31.06
C MET A 100 -20.27 2.68 29.64
N ALA A 101 -21.03 1.61 29.40
CA ALA A 101 -21.67 1.32 28.12
C ALA A 101 -22.71 2.39 27.78
N ASP A 102 -23.55 2.78 28.74
CA ASP A 102 -24.54 3.85 28.57
C ASP A 102 -23.86 5.18 28.26
N ALA A 103 -22.86 5.59 29.06
CA ALA A 103 -22.10 6.82 28.82
C ALA A 103 -21.38 6.82 27.45
N ALA A 104 -20.87 5.66 27.01
CA ALA A 104 -20.24 5.50 25.71
C ALA A 104 -21.26 5.55 24.57
N LEU A 105 -22.43 4.93 24.73
CA LEU A 105 -23.51 4.93 23.74
C LEU A 105 -24.10 6.33 23.55
N THR A 106 -24.37 7.05 24.64
CA THR A 106 -24.77 8.46 24.56
C THR A 106 -23.70 9.28 23.85
N SER A 107 -22.43 9.12 24.25
CA SER A 107 -21.32 9.86 23.63
C SER A 107 -21.13 9.54 22.15
N PHE A 108 -21.38 8.29 21.73
CA PHE A 108 -21.35 7.88 20.33
C PHE A 108 -22.38 8.65 19.51
N TRP A 109 -23.65 8.61 19.92
CA TRP A 109 -24.74 9.24 19.19
C TRP A 109 -24.65 10.77 19.19
N GLU A 110 -24.21 11.38 20.29
CA GLU A 110 -23.93 12.82 20.34
C GLU A 110 -22.89 13.24 19.30
N ILE A 111 -21.80 12.47 19.15
CA ILE A 111 -20.81 12.72 18.11
C ILE A 111 -21.40 12.47 16.73
N TYR A 112 -22.14 11.37 16.55
CA TYR A 112 -22.74 11.00 15.28
C TYR A 112 -23.69 12.10 14.75
N TYR A 113 -24.67 12.51 15.55
CA TYR A 113 -25.63 13.55 15.16
C TYR A 113 -24.95 14.90 14.93
N ARG A 114 -23.92 15.22 15.71
CA ARG A 114 -23.15 16.46 15.54
C ARG A 114 -22.47 16.55 14.18
N PHE A 115 -21.94 15.44 13.65
CA PHE A 115 -21.26 15.41 12.36
C PHE A 115 -22.16 14.99 11.19
N GLN A 116 -23.42 14.65 11.43
CA GLN A 116 -24.39 14.30 10.38
C GLN A 116 -24.55 15.40 9.30
N PRO A 117 -24.61 16.71 9.62
CA PRO A 117 -24.70 17.75 8.58
C PRO A 117 -23.52 17.76 7.62
N LEU A 118 -22.30 17.49 8.12
CA LEU A 118 -21.10 17.35 7.30
C LEU A 118 -21.23 16.15 6.34
N ILE A 119 -21.84 15.06 6.79
CA ILE A 119 -22.11 13.88 5.96
C ILE A 119 -23.06 14.21 4.82
N HIS A 120 -24.19 14.87 5.11
CA HIS A 120 -25.13 15.32 4.08
C HIS A 120 -24.44 16.23 3.06
N HIS A 121 -23.67 17.22 3.51
CA HIS A 121 -22.94 18.11 2.62
C HIS A 121 -21.97 17.35 1.69
N HIS A 122 -21.24 16.36 2.22
CA HIS A 122 -20.32 15.55 1.43
C HIS A 122 -21.05 14.60 0.47
N ALA A 123 -22.18 14.02 0.89
CA ALA A 123 -23.04 13.18 0.07
C ALA A 123 -23.55 13.94 -1.14
N ASP A 124 -24.17 15.11 -0.91
CA ASP A 124 -24.74 15.96 -1.96
C ASP A 124 -23.66 16.42 -2.95
N ARG A 125 -22.52 16.91 -2.44
CA ARG A 125 -21.41 17.36 -3.28
C ARG A 125 -20.78 16.22 -4.08
N SER A 126 -20.84 15.00 -3.55
CA SER A 126 -20.16 13.84 -4.15
C SER A 126 -21.12 12.92 -4.91
N GLY A 127 -22.43 13.16 -4.89
CA GLY A 127 -23.42 12.27 -5.52
C GLY A 127 -23.35 10.84 -4.97
N VAL A 128 -23.04 10.67 -3.69
CA VAL A 128 -22.96 9.37 -3.01
C VAL A 128 -24.13 9.26 -2.04
N GLU A 129 -24.65 8.05 -1.82
CA GLU A 129 -25.74 7.83 -0.86
C GLU A 129 -25.35 8.28 0.56
N VAL A 130 -26.26 9.00 1.22
CA VAL A 130 -26.06 9.54 2.57
C VAL A 130 -25.89 8.41 3.58
N ASP A 131 -26.66 7.33 3.45
CA ASP A 131 -26.65 6.20 4.38
C ASP A 131 -25.29 5.48 4.38
N ASP A 132 -24.68 5.33 3.21
CA ASP A 132 -23.33 4.78 3.07
C ASP A 132 -22.29 5.64 3.82
N LEU A 133 -22.35 6.96 3.66
CA LEU A 133 -21.46 7.88 4.37
C LEU A 133 -21.79 7.97 5.87
N GLY A 134 -23.04 7.72 6.27
CA GLY A 134 -23.47 7.57 7.65
C GLY A 134 -22.81 6.35 8.32
N ASN A 135 -22.83 5.19 7.66
CA ASN A 135 -22.11 4.00 8.12
C ASN A 135 -20.61 4.28 8.29
N ILE A 136 -20.01 5.04 7.36
CA ILE A 136 -18.60 5.46 7.45
C ILE A 136 -18.36 6.38 8.64
N LEU A 137 -19.25 7.32 8.94
CA LEU A 137 -19.16 8.18 10.12
C LEU A 137 -19.18 7.34 11.40
N GLY A 138 -20.16 6.43 11.53
CA GLY A 138 -20.26 5.53 12.67
C GLY A 138 -18.98 4.73 12.87
N ARG A 139 -18.50 4.09 11.80
CA ARG A 139 -17.26 3.32 11.84
C ARG A 139 -16.02 4.17 12.15
N THR A 140 -15.98 5.41 11.66
CA THR A 140 -14.89 6.36 11.96
C THR A 140 -14.84 6.68 13.45
N ILE A 141 -15.99 6.90 14.09
CA ILE A 141 -16.10 7.14 15.53
C ILE A 141 -15.62 5.91 16.33
N LEU A 142 -16.02 4.70 15.89
CA LEU A 142 -15.58 3.44 16.50
C LEU A 142 -14.06 3.25 16.39
N LEU A 143 -13.47 3.54 15.24
CA LEU A 143 -12.05 3.25 14.98
C LEU A 143 -11.09 4.36 15.44
N TYR A 144 -11.59 5.58 15.66
CA TYR A 144 -10.74 6.70 16.06
C TYR A 144 -10.01 6.44 17.38
N ASP A 145 -8.68 6.59 17.36
CA ASP A 145 -7.83 6.44 18.54
C ASP A 145 -7.33 7.81 19.02
N LYS A 146 -7.87 8.26 20.15
CA LYS A 146 -7.50 9.52 20.79
C LYS A 146 -6.01 9.57 21.19
N LYS A 147 -5.37 8.44 21.49
CA LYS A 147 -3.96 8.39 21.92
C LYS A 147 -2.99 8.86 20.83
N LEU A 148 -3.38 8.80 19.57
CA LEU A 148 -2.54 9.23 18.45
C LEU A 148 -2.40 10.76 18.36
N GLY A 149 -3.19 11.52 19.13
CA GLY A 149 -3.04 12.98 19.23
C GLY A 149 -3.44 13.77 17.98
N PHE A 150 -4.03 13.11 16.97
CA PHE A 150 -4.62 13.78 15.82
C PHE A 150 -6.00 14.35 16.18
N LYS A 151 -6.41 15.44 15.53
CA LYS A 151 -7.77 15.95 15.71
C LYS A 151 -8.79 15.00 15.06
N PHE A 152 -9.91 14.78 15.73
CA PHE A 152 -11.00 13.93 15.23
C PHE A 152 -11.50 14.40 13.85
N PHE A 153 -11.72 15.72 13.69
CA PHE A 153 -12.19 16.27 12.41
C PHE A 153 -11.26 15.94 11.24
N THR A 154 -9.95 16.16 11.40
CA THR A 154 -8.96 15.84 10.35
C THR A 154 -8.94 14.35 10.01
N TYR A 155 -9.12 13.49 11.02
CA TYR A 155 -9.25 12.06 10.81
C TYR A 155 -10.53 11.69 10.05
N LEU A 156 -11.66 12.29 10.42
CA LEU A 156 -12.94 12.11 9.76
C LEU A 156 -12.90 12.60 8.31
N GLU A 157 -12.41 13.80 8.05
CA GLU A 157 -12.32 14.37 6.71
C GLU A 157 -11.46 13.48 5.78
N LYS A 158 -10.31 13.00 6.28
CA LYS A 158 -9.46 12.06 5.53
C LYS A 158 -10.20 10.76 5.25
N THR A 159 -10.92 10.23 6.24
CA THR A 159 -11.66 8.97 6.11
C THR A 159 -12.82 9.12 5.12
N LEU A 160 -13.56 10.22 5.16
CA LEU A 160 -14.64 10.53 4.22
C LEU A 160 -14.10 10.68 2.80
N ARG A 161 -13.01 11.43 2.60
CA ARG A 161 -12.39 11.60 1.28
C ARG A 161 -11.98 10.27 0.65
N GLU A 162 -11.34 9.40 1.42
CA GLU A 162 -10.96 8.08 0.93
C GLU A 162 -12.18 7.18 0.71
N SER A 163 -13.18 7.25 1.59
CA SER A 163 -14.37 6.41 1.46
C SER A 163 -15.25 6.83 0.28
N ILE A 164 -15.39 8.12 0.00
CA ILE A 164 -16.07 8.64 -1.20
C ILE A 164 -15.38 8.15 -2.47
N LYS A 165 -14.03 8.17 -2.51
CA LYS A 165 -13.28 7.58 -3.64
C LYS A 165 -13.58 6.10 -3.80
N ASN A 166 -13.76 5.38 -2.70
CA ASN A 166 -14.05 3.95 -2.71
C ASN A 166 -15.46 3.67 -3.20
N LEU A 167 -16.45 4.41 -2.70
CA LEU A 167 -17.85 4.24 -3.08
C LEU A 167 -18.05 4.54 -4.57
N ARG A 168 -17.60 5.70 -5.03
CA ARG A 168 -17.58 6.02 -6.47
C ARG A 168 -16.77 5.01 -7.28
N GLY A 169 -15.64 4.56 -6.73
CA GLY A 169 -14.83 3.52 -7.36
C GLY A 169 -15.56 2.19 -7.52
N ARG A 170 -16.40 1.79 -6.55
CA ARG A 170 -17.25 0.58 -6.64
C ARG A 170 -18.31 0.73 -7.71
N GLU A 171 -18.94 1.89 -7.83
CA GLU A 171 -19.92 2.16 -8.89
C GLU A 171 -19.27 2.00 -10.27
N TYR A 172 -18.12 2.65 -10.49
CA TYR A 172 -17.38 2.51 -11.74
C TYR A 172 -16.91 1.08 -12.01
N ALA A 173 -16.43 0.38 -10.98
CA ALA A 173 -16.03 -1.02 -11.09
C ALA A 173 -17.20 -1.91 -11.51
N ARG A 174 -18.39 -1.69 -10.94
CA ARG A 174 -19.62 -2.42 -11.30
C ARG A 174 -20.10 -2.08 -12.71
N GLU A 175 -20.19 -0.79 -13.03
CA GLU A 175 -20.71 -0.29 -14.32
C GLU A 175 -19.87 -0.80 -15.50
N PHE A 176 -18.54 -0.79 -15.36
CA PHE A 176 -17.61 -1.12 -16.44
C PHE A 176 -16.97 -2.52 -16.31
N HIS A 177 -17.42 -3.32 -15.36
CA HIS A 177 -16.86 -4.65 -15.04
C HIS A 177 -15.32 -4.61 -14.85
N LEU A 178 -14.85 -3.60 -14.12
CA LEU A 178 -13.44 -3.39 -13.81
C LEU A 178 -13.12 -3.87 -12.39
N PRO A 179 -11.84 -4.18 -12.10
CA PRO A 179 -11.34 -4.25 -10.73
C PRO A 179 -11.74 -3.03 -9.88
N LEU A 180 -12.05 -3.23 -8.61
CA LEU A 180 -12.36 -2.13 -7.68
C LEU A 180 -11.21 -1.11 -7.59
N SER A 181 -9.98 -1.61 -7.57
CA SER A 181 -8.77 -0.80 -7.62
C SER A 181 -8.67 0.06 -8.88
N ALA A 182 -9.15 -0.41 -10.03
CA ALA A 182 -9.24 0.36 -11.27
C ALA A 182 -10.38 1.39 -11.22
N GLY A 183 -11.55 0.99 -10.70
CA GLY A 183 -12.68 1.89 -10.48
C GLY A 183 -12.32 3.11 -9.62
N ARG A 184 -11.51 2.92 -8.58
CA ARG A 184 -10.98 4.02 -7.73
C ARG A 184 -10.12 5.04 -8.50
N LEU A 185 -9.46 4.62 -9.57
CA LEU A 185 -8.61 5.48 -10.40
C LEU A 185 -9.39 6.19 -11.51
N MET A 186 -10.61 5.76 -11.83
CA MET A 186 -11.43 6.34 -12.91
C MET A 186 -11.55 7.86 -12.82
N PRO A 187 -11.85 8.49 -11.66
CA PRO A 187 -11.91 9.96 -11.58
C PRO A 187 -10.57 10.64 -11.92
N GLN A 188 -9.44 10.03 -11.57
CA GLN A 188 -8.12 10.57 -11.89
C GLN A 188 -7.78 10.40 -13.37
N LEU A 189 -8.13 9.26 -13.95
CA LEU A 189 -7.97 8.98 -15.38
C LEU A 189 -8.76 9.97 -16.23
N LEU A 190 -10.03 10.23 -15.87
CA LEU A 190 -10.86 11.23 -16.53
C LEU A 190 -10.25 12.64 -16.42
N TRP A 191 -9.81 13.02 -15.21
CA TRP A 191 -9.19 14.31 -14.99
C TRP A 191 -7.93 14.52 -15.83
N ILE A 192 -7.06 13.51 -15.96
CA ILE A 192 -5.85 13.58 -16.79
C ILE A 192 -6.21 13.81 -18.25
N LEU A 193 -7.21 13.08 -18.75
CA LEU A 193 -7.66 13.26 -20.13
C LEU A 193 -8.30 14.63 -20.35
N ASP A 194 -9.01 15.16 -19.36
CA ASP A 194 -9.61 16.50 -19.41
C ASP A 194 -8.52 17.58 -19.43
N GLN A 195 -7.51 17.48 -18.57
CA GLN A 195 -6.35 18.37 -18.58
C GLN A 195 -5.64 18.36 -19.93
N GLU A 196 -5.45 17.18 -20.52
CA GLU A 196 -4.76 17.05 -21.79
C GLU A 196 -5.62 17.56 -22.97
N THR A 197 -6.94 17.36 -22.91
CA THR A 197 -7.90 17.93 -23.86
C THR A 197 -7.89 19.46 -23.80
N LEU A 198 -7.82 20.04 -22.60
CA LEU A 198 -7.71 21.48 -22.39
C LEU A 198 -6.37 22.03 -22.90
N ARG A 199 -5.26 21.33 -22.62
CA ARG A 199 -3.91 21.68 -23.06
C ARG A 199 -3.80 21.72 -24.58
N LEU A 200 -4.35 20.72 -25.26
CA LEU A 200 -4.30 20.61 -26.72
C LEU A 200 -5.41 21.42 -27.43
N GLN A 201 -6.35 21.98 -26.67
CA GLN A 201 -7.52 22.73 -27.17
C GLN A 201 -8.33 21.96 -28.24
N ARG A 202 -8.26 20.63 -28.22
CA ARG A 202 -8.96 19.72 -29.13
C ARG A 202 -9.30 18.43 -28.42
N ARG A 203 -10.30 17.71 -28.94
CA ARG A 203 -10.62 16.36 -28.46
C ARG A 203 -9.45 15.40 -28.77
N LEU A 204 -9.15 14.54 -27.81
CA LEU A 204 -8.17 13.47 -27.95
C LEU A 204 -8.71 12.40 -28.89
N ALA A 205 -7.87 11.90 -29.80
CA ALA A 205 -8.21 10.72 -30.59
C ALA A 205 -8.24 9.48 -29.68
N PRO A 206 -8.98 8.41 -30.03
CA PRO A 206 -9.07 7.20 -29.22
C PRO A 206 -7.71 6.61 -28.86
N ALA A 207 -6.78 6.55 -29.80
CA ALA A 207 -5.43 6.04 -29.57
C ALA A 207 -4.59 6.95 -28.65
N GLU A 208 -4.79 8.27 -28.70
CA GLU A 208 -4.11 9.22 -27.81
C GLU A 208 -4.64 9.09 -26.38
N SER A 209 -5.96 8.93 -26.23
CA SER A 209 -6.62 8.67 -24.96
C SER A 209 -6.15 7.36 -24.33
N ASP A 210 -6.13 6.27 -25.11
CA ASP A 210 -5.71 4.96 -24.62
C ASP A 210 -4.24 4.97 -24.16
N ARG A 211 -3.38 5.61 -24.95
CA ARG A 211 -1.97 5.77 -24.60
C ARG A 211 -1.79 6.52 -23.28
N LEU A 212 -2.48 7.64 -23.08
CA LEU A 212 -2.39 8.42 -21.83
C LEU A 212 -2.87 7.63 -20.62
N VAL A 213 -3.95 6.84 -20.76
CA VAL A 213 -4.45 5.96 -19.71
C VAL A 213 -3.44 4.88 -19.39
N ILE A 214 -2.89 4.20 -20.40
CA ILE A 214 -1.91 3.13 -20.22
C ILE A 214 -0.61 3.68 -19.60
N ASP A 215 -0.09 4.80 -20.11
CA ASP A 215 1.12 5.45 -19.59
C ASP A 215 0.92 5.85 -18.12
N PHE A 216 -0.26 6.39 -17.77
CA PHE A 216 -0.59 6.68 -16.38
C PHE A 216 -0.63 5.42 -15.52
N LEU A 217 -1.33 4.36 -15.95
CA LEU A 217 -1.46 3.12 -15.18
C LEU A 217 -0.12 2.42 -14.98
N GLN A 218 0.80 2.47 -15.96
CA GLN A 218 2.15 1.95 -15.85
C GLN A 218 3.03 2.76 -14.89
N SER A 219 2.85 4.09 -14.86
CA SER A 219 3.57 4.96 -13.93
C SER A 219 3.05 4.89 -12.49
N HIS A 220 1.76 4.59 -12.34
CA HIS A 220 1.11 4.37 -11.05
C HIS A 220 1.53 2.99 -10.52
N ARG A 221 1.77 2.84 -9.22
CA ARG A 221 2.15 1.54 -8.60
C ARG A 221 1.04 0.45 -8.68
N ALA A 222 0.02 0.64 -9.52
CA ALA A 222 -1.09 -0.27 -9.67
C ALA A 222 -0.67 -1.47 -10.56
N LYS A 223 -1.09 -2.67 -10.17
CA LYS A 223 -0.58 -3.95 -10.71
C LYS A 223 -1.48 -4.52 -11.80
N PHE A 224 -2.00 -3.69 -12.70
CA PHE A 224 -2.93 -4.19 -13.73
C PHE A 224 -2.19 -4.93 -14.83
N SER A 225 -2.74 -6.06 -15.26
CA SER A 225 -2.22 -6.76 -16.44
C SER A 225 -2.51 -5.95 -17.72
N PRO A 226 -1.75 -6.17 -18.82
CA PRO A 226 -2.02 -5.54 -20.11
C PRO A 226 -3.48 -5.62 -20.61
N PRO A 227 -4.19 -6.77 -20.51
CA PRO A 227 -5.60 -6.83 -20.92
C PRO A 227 -6.49 -5.97 -20.01
N THR A 228 -6.25 -5.97 -18.69
CA THR A 228 -6.98 -5.11 -17.75
C THR A 228 -6.77 -3.63 -18.06
N MET A 229 -5.53 -3.21 -18.37
CA MET A 229 -5.24 -1.83 -18.77
C MET A 229 -5.98 -1.42 -20.06
N ALA A 230 -6.06 -2.32 -21.04
CA ALA A 230 -6.82 -2.07 -22.27
C ALA A 230 -8.33 -1.96 -22.00
N GLN A 231 -8.87 -2.79 -21.11
CA GLN A 231 -10.26 -2.73 -20.67
C GLN A 231 -10.58 -1.42 -19.95
N ILE A 232 -9.67 -0.94 -19.08
CA ILE A 232 -9.80 0.36 -18.41
C ILE A 232 -9.79 1.50 -19.43
N ALA A 233 -8.85 1.49 -20.38
CA ALA A 233 -8.80 2.50 -21.44
C ALA A 233 -10.08 2.52 -22.29
N GLN A 234 -10.65 1.35 -22.57
CA GLN A 234 -11.96 1.23 -23.23
C GLN A 234 -13.09 1.81 -22.38
N ALA A 235 -13.16 1.51 -21.09
CA ALA A 235 -14.18 2.03 -20.17
C ALA A 235 -14.16 3.57 -20.09
N VAL A 236 -12.96 4.15 -20.00
CA VAL A 236 -12.76 5.61 -19.98
C VAL A 236 -13.24 6.27 -21.29
N ARG A 237 -13.03 5.62 -22.44
CA ARG A 237 -13.55 6.12 -23.73
C ARG A 237 -15.07 6.06 -23.82
N SER A 238 -15.70 4.99 -23.33
CA SER A 238 -17.17 4.85 -23.38
C SER A 238 -17.88 5.94 -22.58
N GLN A 239 -17.33 6.34 -21.43
CA GLN A 239 -17.92 7.37 -20.58
C GLN A 239 -17.92 8.77 -21.23
N ARG A 240 -16.97 9.06 -22.14
CA ARG A 240 -16.95 10.33 -22.90
C ARG A 240 -17.99 10.40 -24.02
N ARG A 241 -18.64 9.29 -24.40
CA ARG A 241 -19.62 9.26 -25.52
C ARG A 241 -21.06 9.62 -25.11
N THR A 242 -21.35 9.84 -23.83
CA THR A 242 -22.73 10.05 -23.32
C THR A 242 -23.06 11.48 -22.87
N VAL A 243 -22.49 12.51 -23.51
CA VAL A 243 -23.07 13.87 -23.43
C VAL A 243 -23.69 14.20 -24.79
N SER A 244 -24.87 13.64 -25.02
CA SER A 244 -25.77 14.14 -26.07
C SER A 244 -26.45 15.40 -25.56
N LEU A 245 -26.44 16.47 -26.35
CA LEU A 245 -26.92 17.82 -26.00
C LEU A 245 -28.46 17.95 -25.88
N ASP A 246 -29.20 16.83 -25.87
CA ASP A 246 -30.68 16.83 -25.91
C ASP A 246 -31.36 16.30 -24.64
N LEU A 247 -30.66 16.15 -23.51
CA LEU A 247 -31.29 15.74 -22.25
C LEU A 247 -31.35 16.89 -21.25
N SER A 248 -32.54 17.52 -21.23
CA SER A 248 -33.04 18.38 -20.16
C SER A 248 -32.81 17.74 -18.77
N PRO A 249 -32.31 18.48 -17.77
CA PRO A 249 -31.99 17.92 -16.46
C PRO A 249 -33.24 17.87 -15.56
N HIS A 250 -34.32 17.24 -16.01
CA HIS A 250 -35.48 16.93 -15.18
C HIS A 250 -36.21 15.69 -15.73
N ALA A 251 -35.78 14.51 -15.31
CA ALA A 251 -36.60 13.31 -15.30
C ALA A 251 -36.02 12.30 -14.30
N CYS A 252 -36.37 12.47 -13.03
CA CYS A 252 -36.61 11.31 -12.19
C CYS A 252 -37.80 10.56 -12.81
N GLU A 253 -37.54 9.51 -13.58
CA GLU A 253 -38.51 8.44 -13.77
C GLU A 253 -37.80 7.10 -13.62
N SER A 254 -38.05 6.51 -12.45
CA SER A 254 -37.91 5.11 -12.13
C SER A 254 -38.45 4.23 -13.27
N SER A 255 -37.55 3.49 -13.92
CA SER A 255 -37.92 2.30 -14.71
C SER A 255 -37.68 1.04 -13.88
N PRO A 256 -38.70 0.20 -13.63
CA PRO A 256 -38.50 -1.10 -13.01
C PRO A 256 -38.02 -2.06 -14.10
N GLY A 257 -36.74 -2.43 -14.06
CA GLY A 257 -36.19 -3.32 -15.08
C GLY A 257 -34.80 -3.82 -14.74
N CYS A 258 -34.75 -4.99 -14.09
CA CYS A 258 -33.57 -5.84 -13.90
C CYS A 258 -32.42 -5.22 -13.08
N GLN A 259 -32.49 -5.38 -11.75
CA GLN A 259 -31.26 -5.48 -10.96
C GLN A 259 -30.59 -6.83 -11.24
N PRO A 260 -29.35 -6.88 -11.74
CA PRO A 260 -28.60 -8.12 -11.76
C PRO A 260 -28.04 -8.34 -10.35
N ARG A 261 -28.62 -9.35 -9.71
CA ARG A 261 -28.04 -10.33 -8.77
C ARG A 261 -26.63 -9.99 -8.27
N PHE A 262 -26.47 -9.98 -6.94
CA PHE A 262 -25.17 -10.21 -6.28
C PHE A 262 -24.67 -11.63 -6.59
N ALA A 263 -24.22 -11.88 -7.81
CA ALA A 263 -23.23 -12.91 -8.03
C ALA A 263 -21.93 -12.43 -7.38
N SER A 264 -21.25 -13.32 -6.65
CA SER A 264 -19.84 -13.16 -6.27
C SER A 264 -19.08 -12.47 -7.41
N SER A 265 -18.56 -11.27 -7.14
CA SER A 265 -18.17 -10.36 -8.20
C SER A 265 -17.00 -10.96 -8.99
N PRO A 266 -17.09 -11.11 -10.33
CA PRO A 266 -15.93 -11.49 -11.15
C PRO A 266 -14.77 -10.49 -11.04
N SER A 267 -15.01 -9.31 -10.46
CA SER A 267 -13.99 -8.32 -10.06
C SER A 267 -12.95 -8.89 -9.09
N ASP A 268 -13.37 -9.66 -8.07
CA ASP A 268 -12.43 -10.15 -7.04
C ASP A 268 -11.53 -11.25 -7.61
N GLU A 269 -12.06 -12.06 -8.54
CA GLU A 269 -11.29 -13.08 -9.27
C GLU A 269 -10.28 -12.45 -10.25
N VAL A 270 -10.65 -11.36 -10.91
CA VAL A 270 -9.73 -10.60 -11.79
C VAL A 270 -8.64 -9.92 -10.98
N GLU A 271 -8.96 -9.30 -9.84
CA GLU A 271 -7.95 -8.74 -8.93
C GLU A 271 -7.01 -9.81 -8.39
N ALA A 272 -7.54 -10.93 -7.90
CA ALA A 272 -6.73 -12.04 -7.40
C ALA A 272 -5.82 -12.62 -8.49
N ARG A 273 -6.31 -12.71 -9.73
CA ARG A 273 -5.52 -13.17 -10.88
C ARG A 273 -4.42 -12.18 -11.25
N ASP A 274 -4.70 -10.89 -11.33
CA ASP A 274 -3.70 -9.85 -11.63
C ASP A 274 -2.65 -9.77 -10.50
N GLU A 275 -3.06 -9.90 -9.24
CA GLU A 275 -2.14 -9.99 -8.09
C GLU A 275 -1.25 -11.23 -8.14
N TYR A 276 -1.82 -12.39 -8.50
CA TYR A 276 -1.10 -13.64 -8.68
C TYR A 276 -0.08 -13.54 -9.83
N GLU A 277 -0.49 -13.05 -11.00
CA GLU A 277 0.41 -12.85 -12.14
C GLU A 277 1.54 -11.87 -11.82
N HIS A 278 1.23 -10.78 -11.13
CA HIS A 278 2.24 -9.82 -10.68
C HIS A 278 3.20 -10.44 -9.65
N MET A 279 2.70 -11.27 -8.74
CA MET A 279 3.54 -12.01 -7.80
C MET A 279 4.48 -12.96 -8.53
N LEU A 280 3.99 -13.71 -9.53
CA LEU A 280 4.81 -14.59 -10.35
C LEU A 280 5.92 -13.82 -11.09
N ARG A 281 5.61 -12.65 -11.66
CA ARG A 281 6.63 -11.79 -12.29
C ARG A 281 7.69 -11.35 -11.28
N ARG A 282 7.28 -10.92 -10.08
CA ARG A 282 8.22 -10.53 -9.01
C ARG A 282 9.09 -11.70 -8.54
N VAL A 283 8.52 -12.90 -8.46
CA VAL A 283 9.28 -14.13 -8.15
C VAL A 283 10.31 -14.41 -9.24
N HIS A 284 9.91 -14.32 -10.51
CA HIS A 284 10.81 -14.52 -11.65
C HIS A 284 11.95 -13.49 -11.64
N ASP A 285 11.64 -12.20 -11.48
CA ASP A 285 12.65 -11.14 -11.41
C ASP A 285 13.59 -11.34 -10.22
N ALA A 286 13.07 -11.77 -9.07
CA ALA A 286 13.88 -12.09 -7.89
C ALA A 286 14.80 -13.30 -8.14
N ILE A 287 14.36 -14.31 -8.90
CA ILE A 287 15.18 -15.45 -9.30
C ILE A 287 16.35 -15.00 -10.19
N VAL A 288 16.05 -14.16 -11.19
CA VAL A 288 17.06 -13.59 -12.10
C VAL A 288 18.04 -12.73 -11.30
N ARG A 289 17.55 -11.84 -10.43
CA ARG A 289 18.39 -11.01 -9.56
C ARG A 289 19.27 -11.85 -8.65
N ALA A 290 18.74 -12.92 -8.05
CA ALA A 290 19.51 -13.81 -7.18
C ALA A 290 20.56 -14.66 -7.92
N GLY A 291 20.52 -14.71 -9.25
CA GLY A 291 21.47 -15.45 -10.09
C GLY A 291 21.42 -16.96 -9.84
N PHE A 292 20.23 -17.51 -9.60
CA PHE A 292 20.07 -18.96 -9.44
C PHE A 292 20.43 -19.68 -10.74
N ASP A 293 21.30 -20.69 -10.68
CA ASP A 293 21.50 -21.61 -11.79
C ASP A 293 20.28 -22.54 -11.97
N ALA A 294 20.21 -23.29 -13.07
CA ALA A 294 19.05 -24.14 -13.36
C ALA A 294 18.75 -25.17 -12.25
N ARG A 295 19.79 -25.73 -11.61
CA ARG A 295 19.66 -26.70 -10.51
C ARG A 295 19.12 -26.03 -9.25
N GLU A 296 19.59 -24.82 -8.94
CA GLU A 296 19.11 -24.03 -7.81
C GLU A 296 17.68 -23.52 -8.02
N GLN A 297 17.32 -23.13 -9.25
CA GLN A 297 15.96 -22.75 -9.61
C GLN A 297 15.00 -23.91 -9.40
N ALA A 298 15.33 -25.11 -9.86
CA ALA A 298 14.50 -26.30 -9.65
C ALA A 298 14.26 -26.59 -8.15
N ILE A 299 15.31 -26.49 -7.31
CA ILE A 299 15.19 -26.69 -5.86
C ILE A 299 14.30 -25.62 -5.20
N LEU A 300 14.44 -24.36 -5.61
CA LEU A 300 13.70 -23.24 -5.06
C LEU A 300 12.23 -23.26 -5.48
N LEU A 301 11.96 -23.42 -6.78
CA LEU A 301 10.60 -23.45 -7.33
C LEU A 301 9.80 -24.63 -6.78
N GLN A 302 10.43 -25.81 -6.68
CA GLN A 302 9.83 -26.97 -6.00
C GLN A 302 9.47 -26.65 -4.55
N ARG A 303 10.32 -25.90 -3.83
CA ARG A 303 10.07 -25.56 -2.43
C ARG A 303 8.96 -24.51 -2.27
N LEU A 304 8.80 -23.62 -3.25
CA LEU A 304 7.76 -22.59 -3.30
C LEU A 304 6.44 -23.11 -3.90
N ASP A 305 6.39 -24.38 -4.29
CA ASP A 305 5.24 -25.01 -4.94
C ASP A 305 4.83 -24.31 -6.25
N LEU A 306 5.85 -23.91 -7.01
CA LEU A 306 5.72 -23.28 -8.34
C LEU A 306 6.24 -24.21 -9.41
N THR A 307 5.78 -24.10 -10.65
CA THR A 307 6.23 -24.93 -11.79
C THR A 307 7.75 -24.97 -11.91
N TYR A 308 8.33 -26.18 -11.92
CA TYR A 308 9.78 -26.44 -11.97
C TYR A 308 10.11 -27.59 -12.92
N ASP A 309 11.38 -27.70 -13.31
CA ASP A 309 11.89 -28.84 -14.09
C ASP A 309 11.96 -30.10 -13.21
N GLN A 310 10.99 -31.00 -13.40
CA GLN A 310 10.84 -32.22 -12.60
C GLN A 310 11.97 -33.22 -12.84
N ASP A 311 12.48 -33.31 -14.07
CA ASP A 311 13.55 -34.24 -14.43
C ASP A 311 14.87 -33.82 -13.78
N LEU A 312 15.18 -32.52 -13.82
CA LEU A 312 16.36 -31.96 -13.17
C LEU A 312 16.27 -32.10 -11.64
N PHE A 313 15.09 -31.90 -11.06
CA PHE A 313 14.89 -32.07 -9.62
C PHE A 313 15.02 -33.53 -9.18
N ALA A 314 14.45 -34.48 -9.93
CA ALA A 314 14.59 -35.90 -9.66
C ALA A 314 16.05 -36.39 -9.76
N GLN A 315 16.85 -35.82 -10.66
CA GLN A 315 18.30 -36.06 -10.70
C GLN A 315 18.99 -35.58 -9.41
N LEU A 316 18.63 -34.40 -8.90
CA LEU A 316 19.20 -33.84 -7.67
C LEU A 316 18.84 -34.66 -6.43
N GLU A 317 17.65 -35.26 -6.37
CA GLU A 317 17.25 -36.20 -5.31
C GLU A 317 18.05 -37.50 -5.33
N ARG A 318 18.50 -37.95 -6.49
CA ARG A 318 19.38 -39.12 -6.62
C ARG A 318 20.83 -38.78 -6.24
N GLU A 319 21.30 -37.58 -6.56
CA GLU A 319 22.67 -37.13 -6.28
C GLU A 319 22.90 -36.73 -4.81
N ARG A 320 21.87 -36.34 -4.07
CA ARG A 320 22.00 -35.74 -2.73
C ARG A 320 21.05 -36.34 -1.71
N THR A 321 21.51 -36.40 -0.47
CA THR A 321 20.64 -36.79 0.65
C THR A 321 19.55 -35.75 0.92
N ALA A 322 18.41 -36.19 1.45
CA ALA A 322 17.32 -35.30 1.85
C ALA A 322 17.76 -34.18 2.80
N GLY A 323 18.70 -34.48 3.72
CA GLY A 323 19.28 -33.48 4.63
C GLY A 323 20.11 -32.41 3.90
N SER A 324 20.91 -32.80 2.91
CA SER A 324 21.68 -31.87 2.08
C SER A 324 20.76 -30.95 1.26
N LEU A 325 19.70 -31.52 0.67
CA LEU A 325 18.69 -30.74 -0.05
C LEU A 325 17.92 -29.79 0.86
N ARG A 326 17.57 -30.21 2.08
CA ARG A 326 16.92 -29.34 3.08
C ARG A 326 17.79 -28.14 3.43
N ASN A 327 19.07 -28.36 3.72
CA ASN A 327 20.01 -27.28 4.01
C ASN A 327 20.19 -26.35 2.81
N ARG A 328 20.25 -26.92 1.60
CA ARG A 328 20.36 -26.12 0.37
C ARG A 328 19.11 -25.27 0.14
N ARG A 329 17.91 -25.83 0.28
CA ARG A 329 16.63 -25.09 0.20
C ARG A 329 16.62 -23.89 1.14
N SER A 330 17.02 -24.08 2.40
CA SER A 330 17.09 -22.98 3.37
C SER A 330 18.04 -21.87 2.90
N GLN A 331 19.25 -22.21 2.44
CA GLN A 331 20.20 -21.21 1.92
C GLN A 331 19.65 -20.44 0.71
N LEU A 332 19.03 -21.15 -0.25
CA LEU A 332 18.44 -20.55 -1.45
C LEU A 332 17.25 -19.66 -1.10
N LEU A 333 16.41 -20.07 -0.14
CA LEU A 333 15.29 -19.26 0.33
C LEU A 333 15.75 -17.93 0.94
N VAL A 334 16.78 -17.93 1.78
CA VAL A 334 17.28 -16.66 2.36
C VAL A 334 17.79 -15.75 1.23
N ARG A 335 18.55 -16.29 0.26
CA ARG A 335 19.00 -15.51 -0.92
C ARG A 335 17.85 -15.00 -1.77
N PHE A 336 16.81 -15.82 -1.97
CA PHE A 336 15.60 -15.46 -2.71
C PHE A 336 14.83 -14.35 -2.01
N PHE A 337 14.53 -14.47 -0.72
CA PHE A 337 13.83 -13.42 0.04
C PHE A 337 14.60 -12.10 0.00
N ALA A 338 15.92 -12.18 0.15
CA ALA A 338 16.78 -11.03 0.09
C ALA A 338 16.69 -10.34 -1.30
N ALA A 339 16.67 -11.11 -2.40
CA ALA A 339 16.48 -10.59 -3.76
C ALA A 339 15.05 -10.10 -4.05
N LEU A 340 14.03 -10.74 -3.46
CA LEU A 340 12.62 -10.38 -3.59
C LEU A 340 12.30 -9.03 -2.92
N HIS A 341 12.99 -8.72 -1.82
CA HIS A 341 12.85 -7.44 -1.11
C HIS A 341 13.83 -6.35 -1.59
N ALA A 342 14.68 -6.66 -2.57
CA ALA A 342 15.66 -5.74 -3.15
C ALA A 342 15.22 -5.16 -4.50
N ASP A 343 13.91 -4.99 -4.74
CA ASP A 343 13.34 -4.47 -6.00
C ASP A 343 13.94 -3.12 -6.45
N GLN A 344 14.50 -2.34 -5.51
CA GLN A 344 15.09 -1.02 -5.76
C GLN A 344 16.61 -1.03 -6.01
N ALA A 345 17.28 -2.20 -5.96
CA ALA A 345 18.73 -2.31 -6.16
C ALA A 345 19.06 -3.47 -7.13
N PRO A 346 18.78 -3.28 -8.44
CA PRO A 346 18.84 -4.35 -9.43
C PRO A 346 20.26 -4.92 -9.65
N HIS A 347 21.31 -4.12 -9.45
CA HIS A 347 22.69 -4.51 -9.71
C HIS A 347 23.34 -5.19 -8.51
N PHE A 348 23.00 -4.75 -7.29
CA PHE A 348 23.68 -5.17 -6.05
C PHE A 348 22.83 -5.98 -5.06
N GLY A 349 21.52 -6.16 -5.31
CA GLY A 349 20.63 -7.01 -4.50
C GLY A 349 21.03 -8.49 -4.45
N ARG A 350 21.94 -8.93 -5.32
CA ARG A 350 22.44 -10.31 -5.43
C ARG A 350 23.51 -10.72 -4.42
N PHE A 351 24.10 -9.78 -3.68
CA PHE A 351 25.24 -10.03 -2.79
C PHE A 351 24.88 -10.33 -1.33
N LEU A 352 23.60 -10.63 -1.03
CA LEU A 352 23.11 -10.72 0.35
C LEU A 352 23.75 -11.83 1.18
N HIS A 353 24.34 -12.88 0.56
CA HIS A 353 24.98 -14.02 1.27
C HIS A 353 26.37 -14.43 0.77
N ALA A 354 27.08 -13.62 0.01
CA ALA A 354 28.35 -14.05 -0.56
C ALA A 354 29.54 -13.81 0.40
N ASP A 355 30.43 -14.81 0.51
CA ASP A 355 31.78 -14.66 1.06
C ASP A 355 32.51 -13.55 0.28
N PRO A 356 33.10 -12.53 0.96
CA PRO A 356 33.79 -11.42 0.32
C PRO A 356 34.76 -11.83 -0.79
N LEU A 357 35.47 -12.95 -0.63
CA LEU A 357 36.44 -13.41 -1.62
C LEU A 357 35.79 -14.08 -2.83
N ALA A 358 34.72 -14.85 -2.60
CA ALA A 358 33.98 -15.53 -3.67
C ALA A 358 33.17 -14.55 -4.52
N SER A 359 32.67 -13.47 -3.93
CA SER A 359 31.90 -12.44 -4.66
C SER A 359 32.74 -11.38 -5.35
N LYS A 360 34.02 -11.22 -5.00
CA LYS A 360 34.88 -10.16 -5.56
C LYS A 360 34.87 -10.10 -7.10
N PRO A 361 35.02 -11.22 -7.85
CA PRO A 361 35.02 -11.15 -9.32
C PRO A 361 33.69 -10.64 -9.88
N MET A 362 32.58 -11.10 -9.31
CA MET A 362 31.25 -10.67 -9.70
C MET A 362 31.01 -9.20 -9.35
N LEU A 363 31.41 -8.78 -8.15
CA LEU A 363 31.33 -7.40 -7.68
C LEU A 363 32.07 -6.44 -8.63
N LEU A 364 33.30 -6.77 -9.01
CA LEU A 364 34.09 -5.96 -9.93
C LEU A 364 33.45 -5.88 -11.32
N ARG A 365 32.87 -6.98 -11.81
CA ARG A 365 32.10 -6.96 -13.06
C ARG A 365 30.91 -6.00 -12.99
N VAL A 366 30.14 -6.04 -11.89
CA VAL A 366 28.99 -5.13 -11.70
C VAL A 366 29.43 -3.67 -11.70
N ILE A 367 30.50 -3.35 -10.98
CA ILE A 367 31.05 -2.00 -10.93
C ILE A 367 31.54 -1.57 -12.32
N GLY A 368 32.11 -2.50 -13.09
CA GLY A 368 32.45 -2.31 -14.51
C GLY A 368 31.23 -1.97 -15.36
N ASP A 369 30.15 -2.74 -15.24
CA ASP A 369 28.90 -2.51 -15.98
C ASP A 369 28.31 -1.13 -15.64
N VAL A 370 28.30 -0.75 -14.34
CA VAL A 370 27.83 0.57 -13.88
C VAL A 370 28.73 1.69 -14.43
N ALA A 371 30.05 1.52 -14.39
CA ALA A 371 31.00 2.49 -14.93
C ALA A 371 30.75 2.73 -16.43
N GLN A 372 30.52 1.66 -17.19
CA GLN A 372 30.18 1.72 -18.61
C GLN A 372 28.84 2.43 -18.85
N GLN A 373 27.78 2.09 -18.10
CA GLN A 373 26.46 2.74 -18.21
C GLN A 373 26.52 4.24 -17.90
N CYS A 374 27.35 4.63 -16.93
CA CYS A 374 27.55 6.02 -16.53
C CYS A 374 28.59 6.77 -17.40
N GLY A 375 29.29 6.09 -18.32
CA GLY A 375 30.34 6.71 -19.14
C GLY A 375 31.58 7.16 -18.36
N VAL A 376 31.91 6.50 -17.24
CA VAL A 376 33.03 6.87 -16.35
C VAL A 376 33.99 5.69 -16.14
N SER A 377 35.15 5.94 -15.51
CA SER A 377 36.09 4.86 -15.17
C SER A 377 35.65 4.08 -13.92
N VAL A 378 36.02 2.80 -13.84
CA VAL A 378 35.80 1.96 -12.64
C VAL A 378 36.42 2.57 -11.39
N GLN A 379 37.59 3.18 -11.53
CA GLN A 379 38.26 3.89 -10.43
C GLN A 379 37.43 5.07 -9.93
N PHE A 380 36.79 5.81 -10.83
CA PHE A 380 35.92 6.93 -10.47
C PHE A 380 34.69 6.46 -9.69
N VAL A 381 34.02 5.39 -10.14
CA VAL A 381 32.88 4.81 -9.40
C VAL A 381 33.31 4.37 -8.00
N ASN A 382 34.43 3.66 -7.88
CA ASN A 382 34.96 3.23 -6.58
C ASN A 382 35.20 4.44 -5.67
N GLN A 383 35.91 5.47 -6.15
CA GLN A 383 36.22 6.67 -5.38
C GLN A 383 34.94 7.41 -4.94
N SER A 384 33.98 7.59 -5.83
CA SER A 384 32.71 8.27 -5.54
C SER A 384 31.89 7.53 -4.48
N VAL A 385 31.81 6.21 -4.56
CA VAL A 385 31.16 5.38 -3.53
C VAL A 385 31.90 5.49 -2.19
N MET A 386 33.24 5.39 -2.17
CA MET A 386 34.01 5.49 -0.93
C MET A 386 33.97 6.89 -0.32
N ASN A 387 33.92 7.94 -1.13
CA ASN A 387 33.70 9.32 -0.69
C ASN A 387 32.33 9.46 -0.03
N SER A 388 31.28 8.94 -0.68
CA SER A 388 29.93 8.90 -0.12
C SER A 388 29.91 8.15 1.22
N MET A 389 30.56 6.99 1.32
CA MET A 389 30.68 6.24 2.58
C MET A 389 31.47 6.98 3.67
N SER A 390 32.49 7.75 3.30
CA SER A 390 33.32 8.50 4.26
C SER A 390 32.57 9.70 4.84
N LEU A 391 31.67 10.29 4.04
CA LEU A 391 30.86 11.47 4.38
C LEU A 391 29.49 11.11 4.97
N SER A 392 29.04 9.86 4.82
CA SER A 392 27.73 9.41 5.30
C SER A 392 27.65 9.39 6.82
N ASP A 393 26.51 9.84 7.37
CA ASP A 393 26.17 9.72 8.80
C ASP A 393 25.53 8.36 9.14
N SER A 394 25.47 7.43 8.18
CA SER A 394 24.82 6.12 8.34
C SER A 394 25.73 5.05 8.95
N VAL A 395 25.13 3.89 9.29
CA VAL A 395 25.83 2.73 9.87
C VAL A 395 26.92 2.11 8.98
N TYR A 396 26.94 2.42 7.69
CA TYR A 396 27.97 1.97 6.74
C TYR A 396 29.14 2.94 6.59
N ARG A 397 29.22 3.98 7.43
CA ARG A 397 30.35 4.92 7.45
C ARG A 397 31.68 4.19 7.65
N ILE A 398 32.68 4.63 6.88
CA ILE A 398 34.05 4.09 6.94
C ILE A 398 35.02 5.14 7.46
N SER A 399 35.97 4.69 8.27
CA SER A 399 37.16 5.43 8.68
C SER A 399 38.20 5.47 7.56
N ILE A 400 39.22 6.33 7.71
CA ILE A 400 40.32 6.46 6.75
C ILE A 400 41.08 5.13 6.58
N SER A 401 41.28 4.37 7.65
CA SER A 401 41.96 3.07 7.61
C SER A 401 41.10 1.99 6.93
N GLU A 402 39.78 1.99 7.16
CA GLU A 402 38.83 1.12 6.46
C GLU A 402 38.76 1.44 4.96
N ARG A 403 38.84 2.73 4.59
CA ARG A 403 38.88 3.18 3.20
C ARG A 403 40.09 2.62 2.45
N GLY A 404 41.30 2.74 3.00
CA GLY A 404 42.51 2.20 2.35
C GLY A 404 42.44 0.68 2.15
N ARG A 405 41.80 -0.04 3.07
CA ARG A 405 41.56 -1.50 2.94
C ARG A 405 40.52 -1.82 1.87
N LEU A 406 39.47 -1.02 1.74
CA LEU A 406 38.48 -1.15 0.67
C LEU A 406 39.07 -0.83 -0.70
N GLU A 407 39.88 0.23 -0.79
CA GLU A 407 40.64 0.60 -2.00
C GLU A 407 41.52 -0.56 -2.44
N SER A 408 42.31 -1.12 -1.52
CA SER A 408 43.17 -2.27 -1.79
C SER A 408 42.39 -3.53 -2.17
N PHE A 409 41.20 -3.73 -1.58
CA PHE A 409 40.32 -4.85 -1.90
C PHE A 409 39.64 -4.71 -3.27
N LEU A 410 39.31 -3.49 -3.71
CA LEU A 410 38.67 -3.21 -5.00
C LEU A 410 39.68 -2.98 -6.12
N GLN A 411 40.92 -2.63 -5.80
CA GLN A 411 42.06 -2.69 -6.70
C GLN A 411 42.51 -4.16 -6.85
N VAL A 412 43.32 -4.41 -7.88
CA VAL A 412 43.72 -5.73 -8.42
C VAL A 412 42.75 -6.25 -9.49
N ALA A 413 42.95 -5.74 -10.70
CA ALA A 413 42.89 -6.56 -11.89
C ALA A 413 44.03 -7.60 -11.80
N ASN A 414 43.68 -8.85 -12.11
CA ASN A 414 44.51 -9.91 -12.68
C ASN A 414 46.03 -9.66 -12.64
N ASP A 415 46.78 -10.39 -11.80
CA ASP A 415 47.99 -11.13 -12.27
C ASP A 415 48.74 -11.89 -11.17
N HIS A 416 48.53 -11.63 -9.88
CA HIS A 416 49.20 -12.39 -8.82
C HIS A 416 48.26 -12.89 -7.70
N PRO A 417 48.06 -14.23 -7.55
CA PRO A 417 47.20 -14.81 -6.52
C PRO A 417 47.76 -14.70 -5.09
N ARG A 418 48.95 -14.09 -4.91
CA ARG A 418 49.64 -13.96 -3.61
C ARG A 418 49.19 -12.75 -2.78
N ASP A 419 48.60 -11.73 -3.40
CA ASP A 419 48.11 -10.54 -2.70
C ASP A 419 46.59 -10.58 -2.47
N ARG A 420 46.12 -11.67 -1.86
CA ARG A 420 44.73 -11.75 -1.38
C ARG A 420 44.56 -10.83 -0.18
N VAL A 421 44.27 -9.56 -0.45
CA VAL A 421 43.90 -8.59 0.59
C VAL A 421 42.62 -9.10 1.28
N SER A 422 42.78 -9.64 2.49
CA SER A 422 41.66 -10.09 3.31
C SER A 422 40.91 -8.88 3.85
N ILE A 423 39.60 -8.83 3.59
CA ILE A 423 38.71 -7.83 4.17
C ILE A 423 37.84 -8.47 5.25
N SER A 424 37.56 -7.76 6.34
CA SER A 424 36.64 -8.28 7.34
C SER A 424 35.23 -8.37 6.76
N GLY A 425 34.47 -9.40 7.15
CA GLY A 425 33.07 -9.54 6.72
C GLY A 425 32.23 -8.31 7.08
N HIS A 426 32.53 -7.64 8.20
CA HIS A 426 31.88 -6.40 8.60
C HIS A 426 32.15 -5.26 7.60
N LEU A 427 33.41 -5.04 7.21
CA LEU A 427 33.78 -3.99 6.27
C LEU A 427 33.24 -4.26 4.86
N TYR A 428 33.21 -5.53 4.45
CA TYR A 428 32.56 -5.94 3.20
C TYR A 428 31.04 -5.70 3.22
N ASN A 429 30.37 -5.97 4.35
CA ASN A 429 28.95 -5.69 4.50
C ASN A 429 28.64 -4.18 4.46
N LYS A 430 29.53 -3.32 4.99
CA LYS A 430 29.41 -1.86 4.83
C LYS A 430 29.49 -1.45 3.36
N LEU A 431 30.48 -1.94 2.62
CA LEU A 431 30.61 -1.67 1.18
C LEU A 431 29.37 -2.11 0.41
N LYS A 432 28.90 -3.33 0.67
CA LYS A 432 27.70 -3.89 0.05
C LYS A 432 26.46 -3.02 0.34
N ALA A 433 26.26 -2.61 1.59
CA ALA A 433 25.14 -1.76 1.97
C ALA A 433 25.20 -0.40 1.25
N ALA A 434 26.38 0.20 1.15
CA ALA A 434 26.58 1.46 0.45
C ALA A 434 26.31 1.34 -1.06
N LEU A 435 26.78 0.26 -1.71
CA LEU A 435 26.52 0.01 -3.13
C LEU A 435 25.03 -0.21 -3.41
N ILE A 436 24.32 -0.92 -2.54
CA ILE A 436 22.86 -1.08 -2.62
C ILE A 436 22.15 0.26 -2.47
N ASP A 437 22.59 1.10 -1.52
CA ASP A 437 22.01 2.43 -1.31
C ASP A 437 22.25 3.37 -2.50
N GLN A 438 23.45 3.33 -3.09
CA GLN A 438 23.76 4.08 -4.30
C GLN A 438 22.98 3.57 -5.52
N ASP A 439 22.80 2.26 -5.67
CA ASP A 439 21.98 1.67 -6.75
C ASP A 439 20.52 2.14 -6.66
N ARG A 440 19.95 2.20 -5.43
CA ARG A 440 18.61 2.78 -5.18
C ARG A 440 18.52 4.25 -5.59
N GLN A 441 19.60 4.99 -5.40
CA GLN A 441 19.70 6.40 -5.75
C GLN A 441 20.19 6.62 -7.19
N LYS A 442 20.25 5.56 -8.03
CA LYS A 442 20.76 5.64 -9.41
C LYS A 442 22.17 6.25 -9.50
N PHE A 443 23.03 5.93 -8.54
CA PHE A 443 24.41 6.42 -8.45
C PHE A 443 24.54 7.95 -8.48
N THR A 444 23.65 8.68 -7.79
CA THR A 444 23.75 10.14 -7.64
C THR A 444 25.13 10.63 -7.21
N CYS A 445 25.89 9.88 -6.40
CA CYS A 445 27.27 10.26 -6.06
C CYS A 445 28.24 10.31 -7.25
N VAL A 446 27.95 9.57 -8.33
CA VAL A 446 28.71 9.59 -9.59
C VAL A 446 28.26 10.76 -10.46
N PHE A 447 26.98 11.10 -10.45
CA PHE A 447 26.40 12.21 -11.24
C PHE A 447 26.55 13.61 -10.60
N ALA A 448 26.65 13.69 -9.26
CA ALA A 448 26.68 14.95 -8.53
C ALA A 448 27.89 15.84 -8.86
N ARG A 449 28.96 15.29 -9.44
CA ARG A 449 30.14 16.05 -9.90
C ARG A 449 30.10 16.54 -11.34
N PHE A 450 29.07 16.18 -12.12
CA PHE A 450 28.85 16.74 -13.46
C PHE A 450 27.90 17.94 -13.46
N SER A 451 27.55 18.45 -12.27
CA SER A 451 26.59 19.54 -12.08
C SER A 451 27.23 20.85 -11.58
N ASP A 452 28.56 20.90 -11.54
CA ASP A 452 29.35 22.12 -11.26
C ASP A 452 30.08 22.58 -12.52
#